data_AF-A0A945UZ59-F1
#
_entry.id   AF-A0A945UZ59-F1
#
_cell.length_a   1.000
_cell.length_b   1.000
_cell.length_c   1.000
_cell.angle_alpha   90.00
_cell.angle_beta   90.00
_cell.angle_gamma   90.00
#
_symmetry.space_group_name_H-M   'P 1'
#
loop_
_entity.id
_entity.type
_entity.pdbx_description
1 polymer ?
#
loop_
_entity_poly.entity_id
_entity_poly.type
_entity_poly.pdbx_seq_one_letter_code
_entity_poly.pdbx_strand_id
1 'polypeptide(L)'
;MRKSIRTLVFGVVVFSIPFSFLVYFAYSAFYHSGEMENDRLVIIPKGFGLSDIAKYLEKNGIIKNQYILIFGAKYLGISTQLKAGEYAFPARVPPSKILELLSAGRTQIRQVTIPEG
;
A
#
# COMPACT_ATOMS: atom_id res chain seq x y z
N MET A 1 41.80 -2.62 23.46
CA MET A 1 40.34 -2.85 23.56
C MET A 1 39.48 -1.58 23.58
N ARG A 2 39.82 -0.49 24.30
CA ARG A 2 38.99 0.74 24.38
C ARG A 2 38.81 1.52 23.05
N LYS A 3 39.76 1.46 22.11
CA LYS A 3 39.66 2.14 20.79
C LYS A 3 38.61 1.51 19.88
N SER A 4 38.49 0.18 19.85
CA SER A 4 37.51 -0.54 19.01
C SER A 4 36.05 -0.30 19.44
N ILE A 5 35.82 -0.07 20.73
CA ILE A 5 34.49 0.28 21.25
C ILE A 5 34.06 1.66 20.78
N ARG A 6 34.97 2.65 20.76
CA ARG A 6 34.65 4.00 20.27
C ARG A 6 34.36 4.02 18.77
N THR A 7 35.10 3.26 17.96
CA THR A 7 34.84 3.17 16.51
C THR A 7 33.55 2.43 16.19
N LEU A 8 33.18 1.40 16.96
CA LEU A 8 31.88 0.73 16.82
C LEU A 8 30.71 1.64 17.20
N VAL A 9 30.82 2.37 18.33
CA VAL A 9 29.78 3.32 18.75
C VAL A 9 29.61 4.44 17.71
N PHE A 10 30.71 4.96 17.16
CA PHE A 10 30.66 5.98 16.11
C PHE A 10 29.99 5.43 14.83
N GLY A 11 30.31 4.20 14.44
CA GLY A 11 29.67 3.54 13.29
C GLY A 11 28.17 3.34 13.45
N VAL A 12 27.72 2.92 14.64
CA VAL A 12 26.28 2.75 14.95
C VAL A 12 25.53 4.09 14.90
N VAL A 13 26.11 5.15 15.47
CA VAL A 13 25.50 6.49 15.45
C VAL A 13 25.39 7.01 14.02
N VAL A 14 26.44 6.86 13.21
CA VAL A 14 26.45 7.29 11.80
C VAL A 14 25.45 6.50 10.94
N PHE A 15 25.20 5.23 11.24
CA PHE A 15 24.16 4.44 10.56
C PHE A 15 22.74 4.72 11.03
N SER A 16 22.56 5.13 12.29
CA SER A 16 21.23 5.36 12.86
C SER A 16 20.49 6.55 12.24
N ILE A 17 21.21 7.61 11.86
CA ILE A 17 20.65 8.82 11.26
C ILE A 17 20.05 8.55 9.86
N PRO A 18 20.78 7.97 8.88
CA PRO A 18 20.21 7.64 7.58
C PRO A 18 19.13 6.56 7.69
N PHE A 19 19.24 5.64 8.65
CA PHE A 19 18.18 4.65 8.90
C PHE A 19 16.90 5.31 9.41
N SER A 20 17.00 6.24 10.37
CA SER A 20 15.85 7.00 10.87
C SER A 20 15.23 7.88 9.80
N PHE A 21 16.06 8.54 8.97
CA PHE A 21 15.58 9.30 7.81
C PHE A 21 14.86 8.43 6.79
N LEU A 22 15.38 7.23 6.51
CA LEU A 22 14.76 6.27 5.60
C LEU A 22 13.40 5.80 6.13
N VAL A 23 13.30 5.48 7.43
CA VAL A 23 12.04 5.09 8.08
C VAL A 23 11.04 6.24 8.05
N TYR A 24 11.47 7.47 8.35
CA TYR A 24 10.62 8.65 8.31
C TYR A 24 10.10 8.94 6.89
N PHE A 25 10.96 8.83 5.88
CA PHE A 25 10.58 9.03 4.48
C PHE A 25 9.60 7.95 4.01
N ALA A 26 9.84 6.68 4.38
CA ALA A 26 8.90 5.60 4.11
C ALA A 26 7.55 5.86 4.78
N TYR A 27 7.54 6.22 6.08
CA TYR A 27 6.32 6.55 6.81
C TYR A 27 5.57 7.69 6.14
N SER A 28 6.26 8.77 5.79
CA SER A 28 5.70 9.90 5.07
C SER A 28 5.04 9.46 3.75
N ALA A 29 5.71 8.64 2.94
CA ALA A 29 5.17 8.12 1.68
C ALA A 29 3.93 7.21 1.84
N PHE A 30 3.78 6.56 2.99
CA PHE A 30 2.60 5.73 3.30
C PHE A 30 1.38 6.55 3.72
N TYR A 31 1.60 7.69 4.38
CA TYR A 31 0.53 8.52 4.96
C TYR A 31 0.20 9.76 4.13
N HIS A 32 1.05 10.18 3.20
CA HIS A 32 0.72 11.26 2.28
C HIS A 32 -0.30 10.81 1.23
N SER A 33 -1.18 11.74 0.89
CA SER A 33 -2.21 11.60 -0.14
C SER A 33 -1.64 11.09 -1.45
N GLY A 34 -2.35 10.14 -2.09
CA GLY A 34 -1.95 9.57 -3.37
C GLY A 34 -1.80 10.63 -4.47
N GLU A 35 -1.01 10.35 -5.51
CA GLU A 35 -0.78 11.27 -6.64
C GLU A 35 -1.95 11.28 -7.66
N MET A 36 -2.98 10.47 -7.42
CA MET A 36 -4.14 10.32 -8.30
C MET A 36 -4.96 11.60 -8.36
N GLU A 37 -4.98 12.28 -9.51
CA GLU A 37 -5.80 13.49 -9.71
C GLU A 37 -7.29 13.21 -9.91
N ASN A 38 -7.65 12.02 -10.39
CA ASN A 38 -9.03 11.65 -10.70
C ASN A 38 -9.39 10.30 -10.08
N ASP A 39 -10.68 10.12 -9.80
CA ASP A 39 -11.24 8.84 -9.34
C ASP A 39 -11.02 7.76 -10.40
N ARG A 40 -10.64 6.56 -9.97
CA ARG A 40 -10.47 5.42 -10.86
C ARG A 40 -11.23 4.18 -10.41
N LEU A 41 -11.90 3.55 -11.36
CA LEU A 41 -12.53 2.25 -11.21
C LEU A 41 -11.57 1.16 -11.70
N VAL A 42 -11.31 0.17 -10.85
CA VAL A 42 -10.42 -0.95 -11.16
C VAL A 42 -11.07 -2.26 -10.73
N ILE A 43 -10.99 -3.26 -11.62
CA ILE A 43 -11.53 -4.60 -11.39
C ILE A 43 -10.38 -5.51 -11.00
N ILE A 44 -10.36 -5.95 -9.73
CA ILE A 44 -9.37 -6.89 -9.23
C ILE A 44 -9.83 -8.31 -9.54
N PRO A 45 -9.11 -9.08 -10.38
CA PRO A 45 -9.50 -10.43 -10.74
C PRO A 45 -9.50 -11.39 -9.53
N LYS A 46 -10.39 -12.39 -9.57
CA LYS A 46 -10.40 -13.46 -8.57
C LYS A 46 -9.10 -14.27 -8.66
N GLY A 47 -8.59 -14.69 -7.50
CA GLY A 47 -7.35 -15.47 -7.40
C GLY A 47 -6.06 -14.64 -7.32
N PHE A 48 -6.14 -13.32 -7.43
CA PHE A 48 -4.97 -12.45 -7.22
C PHE A 48 -4.54 -12.46 -5.76
N GLY A 49 -3.25 -12.70 -5.52
CA GLY A 49 -2.63 -12.52 -4.20
C GLY A 49 -2.21 -11.07 -3.96
N LEU A 50 -1.74 -10.76 -2.75
CA LEU A 50 -1.25 -9.42 -2.38
C LEU A 50 -0.28 -8.82 -3.40
N SER A 51 0.70 -9.61 -3.86
CA SER A 51 1.70 -9.16 -4.83
C SER A 51 1.09 -8.83 -6.18
N ASP A 52 0.13 -9.64 -6.65
CA ASP A 52 -0.55 -9.42 -7.93
C ASP A 52 -1.45 -8.19 -7.87
N ILE A 53 -2.18 -8.02 -6.77
CA ILE A 53 -2.99 -6.82 -6.51
C ILE A 53 -2.11 -5.57 -6.50
N ALA A 54 -0.99 -5.60 -5.78
CA ALA A 54 -0.08 -4.47 -5.70
C ALA A 54 0.50 -4.09 -7.08
N LYS A 55 0.98 -5.07 -7.83
CA LYS A 55 1.50 -4.85 -9.18
C LYS A 55 0.41 -4.35 -10.14
N TYR A 56 -0.80 -4.86 -10.01
CA TYR A 56 -1.93 -4.45 -10.82
C TYR A 56 -2.36 -3.01 -10.53
N LEU A 57 -2.44 -2.62 -9.25
CA LEU A 57 -2.75 -1.25 -8.86
C LEU A 57 -1.66 -0.27 -9.29
N GLU A 58 -0.39 -0.67 -9.23
CA GLU A 58 0.75 0.12 -9.71
C GLU A 58 0.67 0.33 -11.23
N LYS A 59 0.40 -0.73 -11.99
CA LYS A 59 0.24 -0.66 -13.46
C LYS A 59 -0.94 0.22 -13.88
N ASN A 60 -2.01 0.20 -13.09
CA ASN A 60 -3.16 1.09 -13.29
C ASN A 60 -2.91 2.50 -12.71
N GLY A 61 -1.71 2.79 -12.22
CA GLY A 61 -1.30 4.08 -11.67
C GLY A 61 -2.05 4.50 -10.41
N ILE A 62 -2.70 3.56 -9.72
CA ILE A 62 -3.45 3.81 -8.47
C ILE A 62 -2.50 4.01 -7.29
N ILE A 63 -1.41 3.26 -7.30
CA ILE A 63 -0.31 3.41 -6.36
C ILE A 63 0.98 3.69 -7.11
N LYS A 64 1.90 4.41 -6.48
CA LYS A 64 3.21 4.73 -7.06
C LYS A 64 4.17 3.54 -7.06
N ASN A 65 4.08 2.70 -6.02
CA ASN A 65 5.00 1.61 -5.83
C ASN A 65 4.28 0.41 -5.17
N GLN A 66 4.35 -0.75 -5.82
CA GLN A 66 3.78 -2.01 -5.33
C GLN A 66 4.31 -2.41 -3.94
N TYR A 67 5.57 -2.11 -3.63
CA TYR A 67 6.19 -2.47 -2.35
C TYR A 67 5.54 -1.74 -1.18
N ILE A 68 5.08 -0.50 -1.37
CA ILE A 68 4.35 0.25 -0.33
C ILE A 68 3.10 -0.55 0.05
N LEU A 69 2.29 -0.96 -0.93
CA LEU A 69 1.10 -1.74 -0.63
C LEU A 69 1.41 -3.08 0.04
N ILE A 70 2.46 -3.78 -0.44
CA ILE A 70 2.88 -5.08 0.12
C ILE A 70 3.36 -4.94 1.58
N PHE A 71 4.24 -3.97 1.86
CA PHE A 71 4.75 -3.72 3.21
C PHE A 71 3.63 -3.25 4.14
N GLY A 72 2.75 -2.36 3.68
CA GLY A 72 1.60 -1.91 4.46
C GLY A 72 0.65 -3.05 4.83
N ALA A 73 0.32 -3.92 3.87
CA ALA A 73 -0.54 -5.07 4.12
C ALA A 73 0.09 -6.06 5.11
N LYS A 74 1.40 -6.30 5.00
CA LYS A 74 2.14 -7.14 5.95
C LYS A 74 2.21 -6.53 7.35
N TYR A 75 2.50 -5.23 7.43
CA TYR A 75 2.57 -4.50 8.70
C TYR A 75 1.23 -4.52 9.45
N LEU A 76 0.13 -4.38 8.71
CA LEU A 76 -1.23 -4.44 9.24
C LEU A 76 -1.76 -5.87 9.46
N GLY A 77 -1.03 -6.90 9.01
CA GLY A 77 -1.47 -8.30 9.13
C GLY A 77 -2.67 -8.68 8.26
N ILE A 78 -2.99 -7.87 7.23
CA ILE A 78 -4.17 -8.05 6.35
C ILE A 78 -3.81 -8.58 4.96
N SER A 79 -2.59 -9.08 4.78
CA SER A 79 -2.07 -9.57 3.51
C SER A 79 -2.94 -10.65 2.85
N THR A 80 -3.62 -11.47 3.63
CA THR A 80 -4.52 -12.55 3.17
C THR A 80 -6.00 -12.16 3.13
N GLN A 81 -6.34 -10.96 3.62
CA GLN A 81 -7.73 -10.50 3.76
C GLN A 81 -8.18 -9.62 2.59
N LEU A 82 -7.30 -9.35 1.63
CA LEU A 82 -7.64 -8.54 0.45
C LEU A 82 -8.58 -9.31 -0.46
N LYS A 83 -9.73 -8.70 -0.78
CA LYS A 83 -10.77 -9.32 -1.59
C LYS A 83 -10.71 -8.87 -3.04
N ALA A 84 -10.97 -9.80 -3.95
CA ALA A 84 -11.19 -9.50 -5.37
C ALA A 84 -12.55 -8.82 -5.59
N GLY A 85 -12.67 -8.01 -6.65
CA GLY A 85 -13.89 -7.30 -7.00
C GLY A 85 -13.66 -5.95 -7.67
N GLU A 86 -14.74 -5.23 -7.92
CA GLU A 86 -14.71 -3.89 -8.54
C GLU A 86 -14.57 -2.82 -7.45
N TYR A 87 -13.51 -2.02 -7.51
CA TYR A 87 -13.26 -0.96 -6.54
C TYR A 87 -13.21 0.40 -7.23
N ALA A 88 -13.88 1.38 -6.61
CA ALA A 88 -13.72 2.79 -6.93
C ALA A 88 -12.71 3.39 -5.95
N PHE A 89 -11.58 3.86 -6.47
CA PHE A 89 -10.57 4.56 -5.70
C PHE A 89 -10.73 6.06 -5.93
N PRO A 90 -11.12 6.84 -4.91
CA PRO A 90 -11.16 8.29 -5.03
C PRO A 90 -9.78 8.88 -5.37
N ALA A 91 -9.78 10.08 -5.92
CA ALA A 91 -8.57 10.87 -6.14
C ALA A 91 -7.81 11.06 -4.81
N ARG A 92 -6.48 11.06 -4.91
CA ARG A 92 -5.52 11.34 -3.83
C ARG A 92 -5.66 10.45 -2.59
N VAL A 93 -6.22 9.25 -2.73
CA VAL A 93 -6.39 8.32 -1.62
C VAL A 93 -5.04 7.76 -1.17
N PRO A 94 -4.72 7.78 0.14
CA PRO A 94 -3.47 7.23 0.64
C PRO A 94 -3.47 5.69 0.55
N PRO A 95 -2.29 5.04 0.39
CA PRO A 95 -2.16 3.58 0.31
C PRO A 95 -2.78 2.82 1.49
N SER A 96 -2.76 3.39 2.68
CA SER A 96 -3.41 2.82 3.88
C SER A 96 -4.92 2.68 3.70
N LYS A 97 -5.58 3.69 3.11
CA LYS A 97 -7.02 3.67 2.85
C LYS A 97 -7.38 2.74 1.69
N ILE A 98 -6.51 2.62 0.69
CA ILE A 98 -6.65 1.61 -0.37
C ILE A 98 -6.69 0.21 0.25
N LEU A 99 -5.75 -0.10 1.14
CA LEU A 99 -5.71 -1.39 1.85
C LEU A 99 -6.97 -1.63 2.68
N GLU A 100 -7.50 -0.61 3.35
CA GLU A 100 -8.76 -0.70 4.10
C GLU A 100 -9.96 -0.99 3.18
N LEU A 101 -10.05 -0.33 2.01
CA LEU A 101 -11.11 -0.59 1.04
C LEU A 101 -11.07 -2.04 0.53
N LEU A 102 -9.87 -2.53 0.23
CA LEU A 102 -9.62 -3.88 -0.26
C LEU A 102 -9.90 -4.97 0.79
N SER A 103 -9.53 -4.73 2.05
CA SER A 103 -9.75 -5.70 3.14
C SER A 103 -11.23 -5.73 3.57
N ALA A 104 -11.87 -4.56 3.63
CA ALA A 104 -13.31 -4.47 3.90
C ALA A 104 -14.15 -5.12 2.79
N GLY A 105 -13.61 -5.21 1.56
CA GLY A 105 -14.37 -5.69 0.40
C GLY A 105 -15.46 -4.72 0.00
N ARG A 106 -15.24 -3.41 0.17
CA ARG A 106 -16.17 -2.36 -0.26
C ARG A 106 -16.12 -2.22 -1.78
N THR A 107 -16.62 -3.24 -2.46
CA THR A 107 -16.74 -3.24 -3.91
C THR A 107 -17.94 -2.39 -4.33
N GLN A 108 -17.86 -1.68 -5.45
CA GLN A 108 -19.04 -1.09 -6.08
C GLN A 108 -19.97 -2.24 -6.46
N ILE A 109 -21.04 -2.43 -5.71
CA ILE A 109 -22.08 -3.41 -6.03
C ILE A 109 -22.87 -2.79 -7.17
N ARG A 110 -22.57 -3.15 -8.42
CA ARG A 110 -23.56 -3.01 -9.48
C ARG A 110 -24.75 -3.87 -9.08
N GLN A 111 -25.83 -3.23 -8.61
CA GLN A 111 -27.12 -3.91 -8.51
C GLN A 111 -27.43 -4.42 -9.92
N VAL A 112 -27.45 -5.75 -10.08
CA VAL A 112 -27.93 -6.37 -11.30
C VAL A 112 -29.41 -6.07 -11.33
N THR A 113 -29.81 -5.01 -12.04
CA THR A 113 -31.21 -4.84 -12.42
C THR A 113 -31.49 -5.96 -13.41
N ILE A 114 -32.05 -7.07 -12.92
CA ILE A 114 -32.64 -8.09 -13.78
C ILE A 114 -33.93 -7.44 -14.30
N PRO A 115 -34.04 -7.11 -15.60
CA PRO A 115 -35.35 -6.75 -16.13
C PRO A 115 -36.17 -8.04 -16.11
N GLU A 116 -37.09 -8.15 -15.16
CA GLU A 116 -38.17 -9.12 -15.28
C GLU A 116 -39.07 -8.63 -16.41
N GLY A 117 -38.95 -9.29 -17.57
CA GLY A 117 -39.75 -9.09 -18.77
C GLY A 117 -39.79 -10.36 -19.58
#